data_AF-A0A2E8A0F8-F1
#
_entry.id   AF-A0A2E8A0F8-F1
#
_cell.length_a   1.000
_cell.length_b   1.000
_cell.length_c   1.000
_cell.angle_alpha   90.00
_cell.angle_beta   90.00
_cell.angle_gamma   90.00
#
_symmetry.space_group_name_H-M   'P 1'
#
loop_
_entity.id
_entity.type
_entity.pdbx_description
1 polymer ?
#
loop_
_entity_poly.entity_id
_entity_poly.type
_entity_poly.pdbx_seq_one_letter_code
_entity_poly.pdbx_strand_id
1 'polypeptide(L)'
;MRDMIRSLVQSYRTLRPFAPVAPYPRQGAVLLLLVATVWVVQLHPLVPPWWVRLIAISLCLWRVGIERVGWPMPSRFLRWALTGAVLVTVLSQFHGLHGRDAGTVFLMLLIGLKGLEMRHYRDVVVVVFLVWWVTLTGFLFSQSPMTAACGLLSGGLALTALLRMNQSSSTPRGRVTRDAVGMLSLALPIMLGLYLLFPRIQGGLWGVPDDPLIGHMGLSE
;
A
#
# COMPACT_ATOMS: atom_id res chain seq x y z
N MET A 1 2.13 -53.52 -20.07
CA MET A 1 3.05 -52.72 -19.22
C MET A 1 3.26 -51.29 -19.75
N ARG A 2 3.53 -51.09 -21.04
CA ARG A 2 3.70 -49.75 -21.66
C ARG A 2 2.44 -48.88 -21.59
N ASP A 3 1.26 -49.48 -21.73
CA ASP A 3 -0.02 -48.75 -21.68
C ASP A 3 -0.43 -48.36 -20.25
N MET A 4 -0.01 -49.14 -19.25
CA MET A 4 -0.19 -48.82 -17.84
C MET A 4 0.68 -47.63 -17.41
N ILE A 5 1.90 -47.52 -17.95
CA ILE A 5 2.76 -46.35 -17.70
C ILE A 5 2.17 -45.11 -18.38
N ARG A 6 1.59 -45.24 -19.58
CA ARG A 6 0.91 -44.12 -20.26
C ARG A 6 -0.33 -43.64 -19.51
N SER A 7 -1.17 -44.55 -19.00
CA SER A 7 -2.36 -44.18 -18.22
C SER A 7 -2.02 -43.54 -16.87
N LEU A 8 -0.93 -43.99 -16.23
CA LEU A 8 -0.41 -43.36 -15.01
C LEU A 8 0.15 -41.96 -15.31
N VAL A 9 0.97 -41.79 -16.35
CA VAL A 9 1.49 -40.46 -16.75
C VAL A 9 0.36 -39.48 -17.12
N GLN A 10 -0.73 -39.98 -17.70
CA GLN A 10 -1.91 -39.19 -18.04
C GLN A 10 -2.73 -38.80 -16.81
N SER A 11 -2.82 -39.67 -15.78
CA SER A 11 -3.37 -39.33 -14.46
C SER A 11 -2.49 -38.37 -13.65
N TYR A 12 -1.16 -38.45 -13.76
CA TYR A 12 -0.27 -37.48 -13.12
C TYR A 12 -0.39 -36.06 -13.74
N ARG A 13 -0.84 -35.94 -14.98
CA ARG A 13 -1.08 -34.65 -15.65
C ARG A 13 -2.32 -33.93 -15.13
N THR A 14 -3.34 -34.67 -14.68
CA THR A 14 -4.56 -34.13 -14.05
C THR A 14 -4.37 -33.85 -12.55
N LEU A 15 -3.41 -34.53 -11.91
CA LEU A 15 -2.98 -34.30 -10.52
C LEU A 15 -1.95 -33.17 -10.38
N ARG A 16 -2.17 -32.02 -11.04
CA ARG A 16 -1.52 -30.75 -10.66
C ARG A 16 -2.49 -29.92 -9.81
N PRO A 17 -2.68 -30.22 -8.51
CA PRO A 17 -3.59 -29.47 -7.64
C PRO A 17 -3.13 -28.01 -7.41
N PHE A 18 -1.92 -27.64 -7.85
CA PHE A 18 -1.33 -26.31 -7.67
C PHE A 18 -0.83 -25.67 -8.96
N ALA A 19 -1.68 -25.59 -9.99
CA ALA A 19 -1.41 -24.69 -11.10
C ALA A 19 -2.59 -23.78 -11.44
N PRO A 20 -2.95 -22.81 -10.57
CA PRO A 20 -3.44 -21.55 -11.08
C PRO A 20 -2.22 -20.74 -11.52
N VAL A 21 -1.97 -20.61 -12.82
CA VAL A 21 -1.44 -19.33 -13.29
C VAL A 21 -2.59 -18.37 -13.03
N ALA A 22 -2.62 -17.80 -11.83
CA ALA A 22 -3.66 -16.87 -11.43
C ALA A 22 -3.72 -15.79 -12.52
N PRO A 23 -4.89 -15.56 -13.15
CA PRO A 23 -5.00 -14.59 -14.22
C PRO A 23 -4.43 -13.26 -13.76
N TYR A 24 -3.74 -12.58 -14.68
CA TYR A 24 -3.13 -11.28 -14.40
C TYR A 24 -4.13 -10.36 -13.71
N PRO A 25 -3.73 -9.68 -12.63
CA PRO A 25 -4.65 -8.81 -11.89
C PRO A 25 -5.27 -7.79 -12.83
N ARG A 26 -6.59 -7.58 -12.72
CA ARG A 26 -7.33 -6.72 -13.66
C ARG A 26 -6.71 -5.32 -13.67
N GLN A 27 -6.25 -4.91 -14.85
CA GLN A 27 -5.60 -3.63 -15.11
C GLN A 27 -6.29 -2.45 -14.40
N GLY A 28 -7.62 -2.37 -14.50
CA GLY A 28 -8.36 -1.28 -13.89
C GLY A 28 -8.25 -1.21 -12.36
N ALA A 29 -8.14 -2.34 -11.65
CA ALA A 29 -7.97 -2.34 -10.20
C ALA A 29 -6.52 -2.04 -9.82
N VAL A 30 -5.54 -2.53 -10.59
CA VAL A 30 -4.13 -2.17 -10.42
C VAL A 30 -3.95 -0.66 -10.55
N LEU A 31 -4.53 -0.04 -11.59
CA LEU A 31 -4.47 1.42 -11.77
C LEU A 31 -5.10 2.17 -10.59
N LEU A 32 -6.24 1.69 -10.07
CA LEU A 32 -6.88 2.29 -8.91
C LEU A 32 -6.01 2.18 -7.64
N LEU A 33 -5.31 1.05 -7.48
CA LEU A 33 -4.36 0.84 -6.39
C LEU A 33 -3.12 1.75 -6.52
N LEU A 34 -2.64 1.99 -7.74
CA LEU A 34 -1.56 2.96 -7.98
C LEU A 34 -2.01 4.39 -7.64
N VAL A 35 -3.25 4.76 -7.97
CA VAL A 35 -3.83 6.04 -7.53
C VAL A 35 -3.87 6.12 -6.00
N ALA A 36 -4.31 5.05 -5.31
CA ALA A 36 -4.29 5.00 -3.84
C ALA A 36 -2.87 5.16 -3.27
N THR A 37 -1.88 4.55 -3.92
CA THR A 37 -0.46 4.62 -3.53
C THR A 37 0.10 6.03 -3.68
N VAL A 38 -0.18 6.70 -4.81
CA VAL A 38 0.24 8.10 -5.01
C VAL A 38 -0.46 9.01 -4.00
N TRP A 39 -1.76 8.81 -3.77
CA TRP A 39 -2.54 9.60 -2.83
C TRP A 39 -1.99 9.51 -1.40
N VAL A 40 -1.72 8.29 -0.92
CA VAL A 40 -1.21 8.09 0.44
C VAL A 40 0.19 8.67 0.61
N VAL A 41 1.08 8.56 -0.39
CA VAL A 41 2.45 9.08 -0.32
C VAL A 41 2.47 10.61 -0.36
N GLN A 42 1.65 11.23 -1.19
CA GLN A 42 1.64 12.69 -1.35
C GLN A 42 1.03 13.44 -0.17
N LEU A 43 -0.07 12.90 0.37
CA LEU A 43 -0.80 13.53 1.46
C LEU A 43 -0.37 13.05 2.84
N HIS A 44 0.61 12.14 2.90
CA HIS A 44 1.30 11.88 4.14
C HIS A 44 1.91 13.20 4.65
N PRO A 45 1.93 13.44 5.98
CA PRO A 45 2.61 14.61 6.56
C PRO A 45 4.02 14.79 5.97
N LEU A 46 4.47 16.04 5.79
CA LEU A 46 5.76 16.42 5.16
C LEU A 46 7.02 16.01 5.95
N VAL A 47 6.91 15.05 6.85
CA VAL A 47 8.01 14.53 7.65
C VAL A 47 9.01 13.70 6.83
N PRO A 48 8.58 12.81 5.90
CA PRO A 48 9.51 12.10 5.04
C PRO A 48 10.22 13.06 4.08
N PRO A 49 11.52 12.83 3.79
CA PRO A 49 12.24 13.62 2.80
C PRO A 49 11.54 13.64 1.43
N TRP A 50 11.58 14.78 0.74
CA TRP A 50 10.92 14.97 -0.57
C TRP A 50 11.34 13.94 -1.63
N TRP A 51 12.58 13.46 -1.58
CA TRP A 51 13.12 12.48 -2.51
C TRP A 51 12.36 11.14 -2.44
N VAL A 52 11.81 10.77 -1.27
CA VAL A 52 11.03 9.55 -1.06
C VAL A 52 9.77 9.57 -1.93
N ARG A 53 9.07 10.71 -1.93
CA ARG A 53 7.85 10.92 -2.72
C ARG A 53 8.15 10.83 -4.21
N LEU A 54 9.25 11.45 -4.65
CA LEU A 54 9.67 11.38 -6.05
C LEU A 54 9.94 9.94 -6.48
N ILE A 55 10.74 9.17 -5.72
CA ILE A 55 11.02 7.78 -6.06
C ILE A 55 9.73 6.96 -6.11
N ALA A 56 8.89 7.04 -5.08
CA ALA A 56 7.63 6.29 -5.03
C ALA A 56 6.70 6.61 -6.22
N ILE A 57 6.59 7.90 -6.59
CA ILE A 57 5.80 8.34 -7.75
C ILE A 57 6.42 7.84 -9.05
N SER A 58 7.73 7.97 -9.22
CA SER A 58 8.43 7.49 -10.41
C SER A 58 8.22 5.98 -10.62
N LEU A 59 8.29 5.19 -9.55
CA LEU A 59 8.01 3.74 -9.61
C LEU A 59 6.55 3.46 -9.97
N CYS A 60 5.59 4.22 -9.42
CA CYS A 60 4.18 4.12 -9.79
C CYS A 60 3.94 4.48 -11.26
N LEU A 61 4.53 5.57 -11.76
CA LEU A 61 4.41 6.00 -13.16
C LEU A 61 5.00 4.96 -14.11
N TRP A 62 6.14 4.36 -13.76
CA TRP A 62 6.69 3.24 -14.52
C TRP A 62 5.69 2.08 -14.57
N ARG A 63 5.06 1.72 -13.45
CA ARG A 63 4.02 0.69 -13.47
C ARG A 63 2.82 1.07 -14.34
N VAL A 64 2.39 2.33 -14.33
CA VAL A 64 1.34 2.82 -15.25
C VAL A 64 1.77 2.66 -16.71
N GLY A 65 3.02 2.96 -17.05
CA GLY A 65 3.59 2.75 -18.39
C GLY A 65 3.53 1.28 -18.82
N ILE A 66 3.84 0.35 -17.92
CA ILE A 66 3.72 -1.10 -18.17
C ILE A 66 2.24 -1.47 -18.44
N GLU A 67 1.31 -0.98 -17.63
CA GLU A 67 -0.12 -1.32 -17.76
C GLU A 67 -0.81 -0.68 -18.96
N ARG A 68 -0.46 0.56 -19.32
CA ARG A 68 -1.17 1.36 -20.35
C ARG A 68 -0.48 1.33 -21.71
N VAL A 69 0.85 1.36 -21.71
CA VAL A 69 1.67 1.46 -22.93
C VAL A 69 2.25 0.10 -23.32
N GLY A 70 2.24 -0.88 -22.41
CA GLY A 70 2.77 -2.22 -22.68
C GLY A 70 4.30 -2.29 -22.59
N TRP A 71 4.92 -1.41 -21.80
CA TRP A 71 6.36 -1.47 -21.56
C TRP A 71 6.80 -2.83 -21.01
N PRO A 72 8.02 -3.30 -21.35
CA PRO A 72 8.52 -4.56 -20.82
C PRO A 72 8.64 -4.48 -19.29
N MET A 73 8.29 -5.57 -18.61
CA MET A 73 8.50 -5.66 -17.17
C MET A 73 10.01 -5.56 -16.85
N PRO A 74 10.40 -4.81 -15.80
CA PRO A 74 11.78 -4.70 -15.40
C PRO A 74 12.37 -6.08 -15.06
N SER A 75 13.64 -6.28 -15.44
CA SER A 75 14.36 -7.51 -15.18
C SER A 75 14.36 -7.80 -13.67
N ARG A 76 14.48 -9.09 -13.31
CA ARG A 76 14.56 -9.47 -11.89
C ARG A 76 15.76 -8.81 -11.21
N PHE A 77 16.88 -8.75 -11.91
CA PHE A 77 18.11 -8.12 -11.43
C PHE A 77 17.91 -6.63 -11.12
N LEU A 78 17.28 -5.87 -12.03
CA LEU A 78 17.03 -4.44 -11.80
C LEU A 78 16.15 -4.20 -10.57
N ARG A 79 15.13 -5.04 -10.36
CA ARG A 79 14.28 -4.94 -9.16
C ARG A 79 15.05 -5.22 -7.88
N TRP A 80 15.86 -6.28 -7.85
CA TRP A 80 16.73 -6.56 -6.70
C TRP A 80 17.73 -5.43 -6.43
N ALA A 81 18.32 -4.86 -7.50
CA ALA A 81 19.22 -3.72 -7.38
C ALA A 81 18.51 -2.49 -6.80
N LEU A 82 17.30 -2.16 -7.28
CA LEU A 82 16.50 -1.06 -6.75
C LEU A 82 16.11 -1.29 -5.28
N THR A 83 15.69 -2.50 -4.92
CA THR A 83 15.39 -2.85 -3.53
C THR A 83 16.61 -2.75 -2.64
N GLY A 84 17.76 -3.24 -3.09
CA GLY A 84 19.04 -3.09 -2.39
C GLY A 84 19.44 -1.62 -2.21
N ALA A 85 19.31 -0.82 -3.27
CA ALA A 85 19.60 0.61 -3.23
C ALA A 85 18.71 1.35 -2.22
N VAL A 86 17.40 1.06 -2.21
CA VAL A 86 16.47 1.62 -1.23
C VAL A 86 16.86 1.21 0.19
N LEU A 87 17.16 -0.07 0.42
CA LEU A 87 17.54 -0.56 1.74
C LEU A 87 18.82 0.10 2.25
N VAL A 88 19.86 0.18 1.40
CA VAL A 88 21.12 0.86 1.74
C VAL A 88 20.88 2.34 2.03
N THR A 89 20.09 3.03 1.19
CA THR A 89 19.80 4.47 1.36
C THR A 89 19.09 4.74 2.70
N VAL A 90 18.10 3.90 3.07
CA VAL A 90 17.39 4.04 4.35
C VAL A 90 18.34 3.76 5.52
N LEU A 91 19.11 2.67 5.47
CA LEU A 91 20.06 2.33 6.53
C LEU A 91 21.14 3.39 6.72
N SER A 92 21.63 3.99 5.63
CA SER A 92 22.64 5.07 5.70
C SER A 92 22.08 6.38 6.25
N GLN A 93 20.82 6.72 5.95
CA GLN A 93 20.25 7.99 6.41
C GLN A 93 19.73 7.91 7.84
N PHE A 94 19.08 6.81 8.21
CA PHE A 94 18.40 6.66 9.49
C PHE A 94 19.21 5.86 10.53
N HIS A 95 20.42 5.42 10.17
CA HIS A 95 21.31 4.62 11.04
C HIS A 95 20.64 3.35 11.58
N GLY A 96 19.67 2.81 10.83
CA GLY A 96 18.86 1.65 11.23
C GLY A 96 17.43 1.74 10.72
N LEU A 97 16.63 0.72 11.05
CA LEU A 97 15.19 0.67 10.77
C LEU A 97 14.34 0.92 12.02
N HIS A 98 14.98 1.28 13.13
CA HIS A 98 14.31 1.54 14.39
C HIS A 98 13.70 2.95 14.38
N GLY A 99 12.45 3.04 14.80
CA GLY A 99 11.72 4.31 14.91
C GLY A 99 10.67 4.52 13.82
N ARG A 100 9.76 5.44 14.13
CA ARG A 100 8.60 5.80 13.30
C ARG A 100 9.02 6.28 11.91
N ASP A 101 10.07 7.09 11.84
CA ASP A 101 10.46 7.80 10.62
C ASP A 101 11.13 6.86 9.61
N ALA A 102 12.11 6.08 10.06
CA ALA A 102 12.80 5.09 9.23
C ALA A 102 11.85 4.04 8.66
N GLY A 103 10.96 3.50 9.50
CA GLY A 103 9.95 2.54 9.09
C GLY A 103 8.99 3.12 8.05
N THR A 104 8.51 4.36 8.26
CA THR A 104 7.60 5.03 7.33
C THR A 104 8.24 5.24 5.96
N VAL A 105 9.47 5.75 5.90
CA VAL A 105 10.20 5.94 4.65
C VAL A 105 10.41 4.61 3.93
N PHE A 106 10.83 3.58 4.67
CA PHE A 106 11.02 2.25 4.11
C PHE A 106 9.74 1.71 3.49
N LEU A 107 8.60 1.82 4.19
CA LEU A 107 7.31 1.35 3.70
C LEU A 107 6.82 2.10 2.46
N MET A 108 7.04 3.43 2.41
CA MET A 108 6.72 4.25 1.23
C MET A 108 7.54 3.88 -0.01
N LEU A 109 8.80 3.50 0.16
CA LEU A 109 9.63 3.03 -0.95
C LEU A 109 9.27 1.60 -1.33
N LEU A 110 9.03 0.76 -0.32
CA LEU A 110 8.66 -0.64 -0.51
C LEU A 110 7.35 -0.78 -1.28
N ILE A 111 6.34 0.06 -1.03
CA ILE A 111 5.08 0.00 -1.77
C ILE A 111 5.25 0.30 -3.26
N GLY A 112 6.09 1.28 -3.61
CA GLY A 112 6.42 1.58 -5.01
C GLY A 112 7.16 0.43 -5.70
N LEU A 113 8.17 -0.14 -5.02
CA LEU A 113 8.93 -1.30 -5.51
C LEU A 113 8.04 -2.52 -5.69
N LYS A 114 7.22 -2.83 -4.67
CA LYS A 114 6.27 -3.96 -4.71
C LYS A 114 5.24 -3.77 -5.82
N GLY A 115 4.89 -2.53 -6.14
CA GLY A 115 4.05 -2.19 -7.27
C GLY A 115 4.60 -2.68 -8.61
N LEU A 116 5.91 -2.60 -8.83
CA LEU A 116 6.56 -3.12 -10.04
C LEU A 116 6.59 -4.65 -10.09
N GLU A 117 6.51 -5.31 -8.95
CA GLU A 117 6.52 -6.77 -8.85
C GLU A 117 5.16 -7.43 -9.03
N MET A 118 4.06 -6.67 -9.06
CA MET A 118 2.71 -7.22 -9.13
C MET A 118 2.53 -8.10 -10.38
N ARG A 119 2.40 -9.41 -10.18
CA ARG A 119 2.14 -10.40 -11.24
C ARG A 119 0.94 -11.27 -10.93
N HIS A 120 0.67 -11.48 -9.65
CA HIS A 120 -0.41 -12.34 -9.18
C HIS A 120 -1.31 -11.58 -8.22
N TYR A 121 -2.51 -12.13 -8.01
CA TYR A 121 -3.47 -11.63 -7.02
C TYR A 121 -2.84 -11.44 -5.63
N ARG A 122 -1.96 -12.37 -5.22
CA ARG A 122 -1.24 -12.30 -3.94
C ARG A 122 -0.43 -11.01 -3.80
N ASP A 123 0.21 -10.55 -4.88
CA ASP A 123 1.00 -9.33 -4.85
C ASP A 123 0.12 -8.08 -4.69
N VAL A 124 -1.04 -8.07 -5.33
CA VAL A 124 -2.02 -6.98 -5.19
C VAL A 124 -2.51 -6.87 -3.76
N VAL A 125 -2.82 -8.01 -3.13
CA VAL A 125 -3.22 -8.04 -1.72
C VAL A 125 -2.12 -7.49 -0.81
N VAL A 126 -0.86 -7.87 -1.04
CA VAL A 126 0.29 -7.33 -0.29
C VAL A 126 0.39 -5.81 -0.46
N VAL A 127 0.21 -5.29 -1.68
CA VAL A 127 0.27 -3.83 -1.92
C VAL A 127 -0.91 -3.12 -1.27
N VAL A 128 -2.12 -3.69 -1.26
CA VAL A 128 -3.26 -3.15 -0.51
C VAL A 128 -2.94 -3.03 0.98
N PHE A 129 -2.36 -4.06 1.58
CA PHE A 129 -1.91 -4.00 2.98
C PHE A 129 -0.82 -2.96 3.19
N LEU A 130 0.12 -2.81 2.25
CA LEU A 130 1.13 -1.75 2.32
C LEU A 130 0.49 -0.35 2.25
N VAL A 131 -0.53 -0.13 1.40
CA VAL A 131 -1.25 1.17 1.38
C VAL A 131 -1.84 1.43 2.75
N TRP A 132 -2.60 0.47 3.30
CA TRP A 132 -3.21 0.64 4.62
C TRP A 132 -2.18 0.84 5.72
N TRP A 133 -1.04 0.15 5.66
CA TRP A 133 0.01 0.34 6.65
C TRP A 133 0.65 1.74 6.55
N VAL A 134 0.93 2.25 5.36
CA VAL A 134 1.41 3.63 5.17
C VAL A 134 0.34 4.66 5.57
N THR A 135 -0.94 4.36 5.37
CA THR A 135 -2.04 5.17 5.91
C THR A 135 -1.97 5.20 7.45
N LEU A 136 -1.76 4.05 8.11
CA LEU A 136 -1.62 3.97 9.57
C LEU A 136 -0.40 4.75 10.07
N THR A 137 0.73 4.69 9.37
CA THR A 137 1.90 5.50 9.77
C THR A 137 1.57 6.98 9.74
N GLY A 138 0.76 7.46 8.78
CA GLY A 138 0.30 8.85 8.75
C GLY A 138 -0.39 9.30 10.04
N PHE A 139 -1.20 8.44 10.65
CA PHE A 139 -1.84 8.71 11.94
C PHE A 139 -0.87 8.71 13.13
N LEU A 140 0.30 8.06 13.00
CA LEU A 140 1.35 8.14 14.01
C LEU A 140 2.03 9.52 14.02
N PHE A 141 1.98 10.28 12.92
CA PHE A 141 2.56 11.63 12.82
C PHE A 141 1.56 12.74 13.13
N SER A 142 0.33 12.61 12.64
CA SER A 142 -0.68 13.66 12.76
C SER A 142 -2.06 13.04 12.94
N GLN A 143 -2.76 13.47 13.99
CA GLN A 143 -4.15 13.10 14.25
C GLN A 143 -5.12 14.21 13.79
N SER A 144 -4.75 14.97 12.75
CA SER A 144 -5.58 16.05 12.21
C SER A 144 -6.78 15.53 11.38
N PRO A 145 -7.85 16.34 11.22
CA PRO A 145 -8.96 15.98 10.34
C PRO A 145 -8.51 15.71 8.90
N MET A 146 -7.49 16.44 8.44
CA MET A 146 -6.90 16.26 7.10
C MET A 146 -6.28 14.87 6.96
N THR A 147 -5.49 14.42 7.96
CA THR A 147 -4.92 13.06 7.94
C THR A 147 -6.01 12.00 7.93
N ALA A 148 -7.09 12.20 8.70
CA ALA A 148 -8.24 11.30 8.70
C ALA A 148 -8.93 11.21 7.32
N ALA A 149 -9.17 12.36 6.68
CA ALA A 149 -9.75 12.41 5.34
C ALA A 149 -8.85 11.72 4.30
N CYS A 150 -7.53 11.96 4.36
CA CYS A 150 -6.56 11.31 3.48
C CYS A 150 -6.51 9.79 3.70
N GLY A 151 -6.62 9.35 4.95
CA GLY A 151 -6.67 7.94 5.31
C GLY A 151 -7.94 7.25 4.81
N LEU A 152 -9.10 7.89 4.95
CA LEU A 152 -10.36 7.39 4.39
C LEU A 152 -10.29 7.24 2.87
N LEU A 153 -9.75 8.25 2.17
CA LEU A 153 -9.65 8.22 0.71
C LEU A 153 -8.66 7.15 0.23
N SER A 154 -7.44 7.12 0.76
CA SER A 154 -6.44 6.10 0.39
C SER A 154 -6.89 4.69 0.73
N GLY A 155 -7.42 4.49 1.95
CA GLY A 155 -7.92 3.20 2.41
C GLY A 155 -9.16 2.73 1.63
N GLY A 156 -10.07 3.65 1.31
CA GLY A 156 -11.26 3.40 0.50
C GLY A 156 -10.94 3.06 -0.95
N LEU A 157 -9.96 3.73 -1.55
CA LEU A 157 -9.44 3.37 -2.87
C LEU A 157 -8.80 1.98 -2.85
N ALA A 158 -7.93 1.69 -1.88
CA ALA A 158 -7.33 0.35 -1.75
C ALA A 158 -8.39 -0.75 -1.53
N LEU A 159 -9.42 -0.50 -0.72
CA LEU A 159 -10.57 -1.39 -0.53
C LEU A 159 -11.34 -1.59 -1.85
N THR A 160 -11.61 -0.52 -2.58
CA THR A 160 -12.29 -0.59 -3.88
C THR A 160 -11.47 -1.42 -4.87
N ALA A 161 -10.14 -1.26 -4.90
CA ALA A 161 -9.25 -2.06 -5.73
C ALA A 161 -9.35 -3.55 -5.35
N LEU A 162 -9.34 -3.87 -4.04
CA LEU A 162 -9.48 -5.22 -3.53
C LEU A 162 -10.83 -5.85 -3.89
N LEU A 163 -11.94 -5.13 -3.72
CA LEU A 163 -13.27 -5.60 -4.12
C LEU A 163 -13.33 -5.85 -5.62
N ARG A 164 -12.77 -4.96 -6.44
CA ARG A 164 -12.70 -5.13 -7.90
C ARG A 164 -11.86 -6.33 -8.33
N MET A 165 -10.90 -6.76 -7.50
CA MET A 165 -10.14 -8.00 -7.74
C MET A 165 -10.95 -9.25 -7.42
N ASN A 166 -11.82 -9.20 -6.42
CA ASN A 166 -12.56 -10.37 -5.92
C ASN A 166 -13.89 -10.62 -6.64
N GLN A 167 -14.51 -9.61 -7.26
CA GLN A 167 -15.80 -9.81 -7.95
C GLN A 167 -15.65 -10.50 -9.33
N SER A 168 -16.73 -11.01 -9.94
CA SER A 168 -16.68 -11.61 -11.28
C SER A 168 -16.40 -10.56 -12.38
N SER A 169 -15.93 -10.99 -13.54
CA SER A 169 -15.68 -10.10 -14.70
C SER A 169 -16.97 -9.46 -15.24
N SER A 170 -18.12 -10.10 -15.01
CA SER A 170 -19.44 -9.62 -15.41
C SER A 170 -20.03 -8.57 -14.47
N THR A 171 -19.42 -8.32 -13.31
CA THR A 171 -20.01 -7.39 -12.35
C THR A 171 -19.78 -5.93 -12.76
N PRO A 172 -20.83 -5.08 -12.85
CA PRO A 172 -20.69 -3.69 -13.21
C PRO A 172 -19.79 -2.90 -12.25
N ARG A 173 -18.94 -2.02 -12.78
CA ARG A 173 -18.02 -1.18 -11.98
C ARG A 173 -18.75 -0.35 -10.93
N GLY A 174 -19.94 0.16 -11.27
CA GLY A 174 -20.79 0.95 -10.36
C GLY A 174 -21.28 0.17 -9.13
N ARG A 175 -21.45 -1.15 -9.25
CA ARG A 175 -21.83 -1.99 -8.11
C ARG A 175 -20.68 -2.11 -7.12
N VAL A 176 -19.46 -2.35 -7.60
CA VAL A 176 -18.28 -2.46 -6.74
C VAL A 176 -18.03 -1.15 -5.98
N THR A 177 -18.17 0.00 -6.65
CA THR A 177 -18.02 1.30 -6.00
C THR A 177 -19.12 1.55 -4.97
N ARG A 178 -20.36 1.11 -5.24
CA ARG A 178 -21.46 1.21 -4.28
C ARG A 178 -21.20 0.36 -3.04
N ASP A 179 -20.70 -0.86 -3.22
CA ASP A 179 -20.34 -1.75 -2.11
C ASP A 179 -19.23 -1.12 -1.24
N ALA A 180 -18.18 -0.60 -1.89
CA ALA A 180 -17.08 0.10 -1.20
C ALA A 180 -17.58 1.32 -0.41
N VAL A 181 -18.42 2.16 -1.04
CA VAL A 181 -19.02 3.33 -0.39
C VAL A 181 -19.93 2.90 0.76
N GLY A 182 -20.73 1.83 0.60
CA GLY A 182 -21.55 1.30 1.68
C GLY A 182 -20.73 0.88 2.91
N MET A 183 -19.60 0.20 2.69
CA MET A 183 -18.67 -0.18 3.77
C MET A 183 -18.04 1.05 4.43
N LEU A 184 -17.62 2.06 3.65
CA LEU A 184 -17.08 3.31 4.19
C LEU A 184 -18.12 4.11 4.97
N SER A 185 -19.37 4.15 4.50
CA SER A 185 -20.48 4.80 5.19
C SER A 185 -20.79 4.16 6.54
N LEU A 186 -20.61 2.84 6.67
CA LEU A 186 -20.71 2.13 7.95
C LEU A 186 -19.50 2.41 8.87
N ALA A 187 -18.32 2.60 8.29
CA ALA A 187 -17.10 2.93 9.05
C ALA A 187 -17.07 4.38 9.55
N LEU A 188 -17.66 5.32 8.81
CA LEU A 188 -17.71 6.75 9.14
C LEU A 188 -18.27 7.07 10.55
N PRO A 189 -19.44 6.56 10.97
CA PRO A 189 -19.98 6.87 12.30
C PRO A 189 -19.11 6.31 13.41
N ILE A 190 -18.52 5.13 13.20
CA ILE A 190 -17.56 4.53 14.16
C ILE A 190 -16.32 5.41 14.25
N MET A 191 -15.77 5.83 13.11
CA MET A 191 -14.61 6.73 13.06
C MET A 191 -14.89 8.06 13.75
N LEU A 192 -16.02 8.71 13.46
CA LEU A 192 -16.41 9.98 14.08
C LEU A 192 -16.66 9.82 15.58
N GLY A 193 -17.33 8.74 15.98
CA GLY A 193 -17.53 8.40 17.38
C GLY A 193 -16.20 8.28 18.11
N LEU A 194 -15.26 7.49 17.58
CA LEU A 194 -13.93 7.35 18.18
C LEU A 194 -13.16 8.68 18.20
N TYR A 195 -13.25 9.46 17.13
CA TYR A 195 -12.53 10.73 16.99
C TYR A 195 -13.05 11.84 17.92
N LEU A 196 -14.34 11.81 18.27
CA LEU A 196 -14.99 12.79 19.16
C LEU A 196 -14.98 12.33 20.63
N LEU A 197 -15.18 11.04 20.89
CA LEU A 197 -15.32 10.50 22.24
C LEU A 197 -13.98 10.26 22.93
N PHE A 198 -12.92 9.94 22.18
CA PHE A 198 -11.61 9.71 22.77
C PHE A 198 -10.75 10.97 22.64
N PRO A 199 -10.27 11.55 23.76
CA PRO A 199 -9.29 12.61 23.69
C PRO A 199 -8.05 12.06 22.98
N ARG A 200 -7.64 12.75 21.92
CA ARG A 200 -6.43 12.44 21.18
C ARG A 200 -5.27 12.51 22.15
N ILE A 201 -4.63 11.38 22.42
CA ILE A 201 -3.48 11.34 23.32
C ILE A 201 -2.42 12.23 22.69
N GLN A 202 -2.20 13.39 23.30
CA GLN A 202 -1.17 14.35 22.90
C GLN A 202 0.13 13.87 23.50
N GLY A 203 0.97 13.28 22.65
CA GLY A 203 2.25 12.69 23.02
C GLY A 203 2.57 11.51 22.12
N GLY A 204 3.84 11.37 21.73
CA GLY A 204 4.29 10.23 20.95
C GLY A 204 3.91 8.91 21.64
N LEU A 205 3.17 8.04 20.94
CA LEU A 205 2.77 6.69 21.40
C LEU A 205 3.96 5.80 21.83
N TRP A 206 5.19 6.24 21.53
CA TRP A 206 6.43 5.50 21.74
C TRP A 206 7.42 6.22 22.67
N GLY A 207 6.95 7.16 23.49
CA GLY A 207 7.75 7.77 24.56
C GLY A 207 8.97 8.58 24.09
N VAL A 208 9.07 8.87 22.79
CA VAL A 208 10.03 9.84 22.28
C VAL A 208 9.50 11.22 22.68
N PRO A 209 10.25 12.01 23.48
CA PRO A 209 9.87 13.38 23.77
C PRO A 209 9.65 14.10 22.45
N ASP A 210 8.47 14.69 22.27
CA ASP A 210 8.31 15.69 21.22
C ASP A 210 9.39 16.75 21.46
N ASP A 211 10.13 17.09 20.42
CA ASP A 211 11.22 18.05 20.44
C ASP A 211 10.80 19.30 21.28
N PRO A 212 11.50 19.65 22.38
CA PRO A 212 11.07 20.67 23.34
C PRO A 212 11.04 22.12 22.78
N LEU A 213 11.15 22.30 21.47
CA LEU A 213 11.06 23.57 20.77
C LEU A 213 9.61 24.07 20.56
N ILE A 214 8.59 23.27 20.91
CA ILE A 214 7.24 23.80 21.08
C ILE A 214 7.19 24.52 22.42
N GLY A 215 7.52 25.82 22.39
CA GLY A 215 7.59 26.69 23.53
C GLY A 215 6.30 26.65 24.36
N HIS A 216 6.40 26.07 25.54
CA HIS A 216 5.57 26.45 26.68
C HIS A 216 5.98 27.87 27.13
N MET A 217 5.68 28.89 26.32
CA MET A 217 5.62 30.27 26.81
C MET A 217 4.21 30.52 27.33
N GLY A 218 3.99 30.02 28.53
CA GLY A 218 2.81 30.31 29.33
C GLY A 218 3.19 30.06 30.76
N LEU A 219 3.69 31.11 31.42
CA LEU A 219 3.61 31.43 32.86
C LEU A 219 4.76 32.40 33.21
N SER A 220 4.54 33.67 32.85
CA SER A 220 4.99 34.79 33.69
C SER A 220 3.73 35.61 33.95
N GLU A 221 3.00 35.23 35.00
CA GLU A 221 2.35 36.06 36.04
C GLU A 221 1.74 35.11 37.08
#